data_AF-A0A949GK40-F1
#
_entry.id   AF-A0A949GK40-F1
#
_cell.length_a   1.000
_cell.length_b   1.000
_cell.length_c   1.000
_cell.angle_alpha   90.00
_cell.angle_beta   90.00
_cell.angle_gamma   90.00
#
_symmetry.space_group_name_H-M   'P 1'
#
loop_
_entity.id
_entity.type
_entity.pdbx_description
1 polymer ?
#
loop_
_entity_poly.entity_id
_entity_poly.type
_entity_poly.pdbx_seq_one_letter_code
_entity_poly.pdbx_strand_id
1 'polypeptide(L)'
;MGQISESDIGKRVTIRLHDDPGFRDIVGHLLSPTSLKNRHGEIVQFDPAQIYIWREIIDVPRTATSGAPLSVRIYDLERIANKTWPAKEELIVGNWIFRADVGITRRANSALILGSDDYIDQMITWYQERGLNPTVSLVPGINQELDTELENRGFEKLLDLEVLVRDPVETKVDFHYEISDEPSHEWLAIHGDEPIKDLLSKSRAKHLTMKERDKVIAIGRIAFADDWAVLSRIWVAKEERGKGFGRKILTALEAESEGAKLALQVRLENSPAYELYKSAGYVNHHSCRFRALPR
;
A
#
# COMPACT_ATOMS: atom_id res chain seq x y z
N MET A 1 24.32 31.78 0.38
CA MET A 1 24.02 30.51 1.07
C MET A 1 24.72 30.55 2.42
N GLY A 2 23.99 30.26 3.51
CA GLY A 2 24.52 30.40 4.87
C GLY A 2 25.53 29.30 5.22
N GLN A 3 26.41 29.58 6.19
CA GLN A 3 27.23 28.55 6.83
C GLN A 3 26.34 27.60 7.62
N ILE A 4 26.72 26.32 7.70
CA ILE A 4 26.05 25.36 8.58
C ILE A 4 26.26 25.83 10.02
N SER A 5 25.16 25.97 10.77
CA SER A 5 25.16 26.48 12.13
C SER A 5 24.61 25.44 13.12
N GLU A 6 24.69 25.71 14.42
CA GLU A 6 24.06 24.85 15.44
C GLU A 6 22.55 24.71 15.23
N SER A 7 21.89 25.72 14.63
CA SER A 7 20.46 25.66 14.35
C SER A 7 20.08 24.66 13.25
N ASP A 8 21.07 24.10 12.54
CA ASP A 8 20.87 23.13 11.48
C ASP A 8 21.04 21.67 11.93
N ILE A 9 21.44 21.44 13.18
CA ILE A 9 21.62 20.10 13.75
C ILE A 9 20.28 19.34 13.74
N GLY A 10 20.32 18.05 13.36
CA GLY A 10 19.16 17.18 13.21
C GLY A 10 18.55 17.18 11.81
N LYS A 11 18.76 18.25 11.03
CA LYS A 11 18.27 18.33 9.65
C LYS A 11 18.96 17.31 8.76
N ARG A 12 18.21 16.76 7.80
CA ARG A 12 18.77 15.97 6.72
C ARG A 12 19.34 16.90 5.67
N VAL A 13 20.58 16.68 5.25
CA VAL A 13 21.28 17.57 4.32
C VAL A 13 21.99 16.78 3.22
N THR A 14 22.21 17.44 2.09
CA THR A 14 23.20 17.04 1.09
C THR A 14 24.30 18.11 1.05
N ILE A 15 25.55 17.70 1.17
CA ILE A 15 26.72 18.58 1.20
C ILE A 15 27.66 18.11 0.10
N ARG A 16 27.99 19.02 -0.81
CA ARG A 16 29.05 18.84 -1.80
C ARG A 16 30.33 19.49 -1.30
N LEU A 17 31.37 18.69 -1.15
CA LEU A 17 32.69 19.10 -0.69
C LEU A 17 33.66 19.14 -1.87
N HIS A 18 34.58 20.09 -1.86
CA HIS A 18 35.80 20.05 -2.65
C HIS A 18 36.69 18.90 -2.16
N ASP A 19 37.13 18.06 -3.10
CA ASP A 19 38.04 16.95 -2.86
C ASP A 19 39.09 16.99 -3.99
N ASP A 20 40.40 16.97 -3.74
CA ASP A 20 41.37 17.16 -4.83
C ASP A 20 41.69 15.83 -5.55
N PRO A 21 41.46 15.68 -6.87
CA PRO A 21 40.91 16.63 -7.85
C PRO A 21 39.42 16.36 -8.19
N GLY A 22 38.50 17.20 -7.73
CA GLY A 22 37.06 17.02 -7.93
C GLY A 22 36.14 17.48 -6.79
N PHE A 23 35.00 16.80 -6.71
CA PHE A 23 33.97 17.03 -5.70
C PHE A 23 33.44 15.69 -5.20
N ARG A 24 33.07 15.63 -3.92
CA ARG A 24 32.37 14.50 -3.34
C ARG A 24 31.07 14.96 -2.68
N ASP A 25 30.02 14.16 -2.82
CA ASP A 25 28.73 14.42 -2.19
C ASP A 25 28.54 13.51 -0.97
N ILE A 26 28.13 14.10 0.16
CA ILE A 26 27.77 13.38 1.38
C ILE A 26 26.33 13.74 1.75
N VAL A 27 25.57 12.73 2.21
CA VAL A 27 24.15 12.86 2.54
C VAL A 27 23.86 12.19 3.86
N GLY A 28 23.13 12.88 4.74
CA GLY A 28 22.72 12.32 6.03
C GLY A 28 22.10 13.36 6.96
N HIS A 29 21.92 13.00 8.22
CA HIS A 29 21.43 13.90 9.26
C HIS A 29 22.60 14.58 9.96
N LEU A 30 22.59 15.92 10.03
CA LEU A 30 23.60 16.66 10.76
C LEU A 30 23.58 16.29 12.24
N LEU A 31 24.73 15.90 12.78
CA LEU A 31 24.94 15.67 14.21
C LEU A 31 25.66 16.84 14.86
N SER A 32 26.49 17.55 14.10
CA SER A 32 27.18 18.77 14.49
C SER A 32 27.42 19.64 13.25
N PRO A 33 27.94 20.88 13.39
CA PRO A 33 28.33 21.70 12.24
C PRO A 33 29.42 21.09 11.33
N THR A 34 30.04 19.98 11.74
CA THR A 34 31.16 19.31 11.05
C THR A 34 30.93 17.81 10.83
N SER A 35 29.75 17.28 11.17
CA SER A 35 29.48 15.85 11.06
C SER A 35 28.04 15.52 10.74
N LEU A 36 27.85 14.44 9.97
CA LEU A 36 26.54 13.88 9.68
C LEU A 36 26.53 12.36 9.86
N LYS A 37 25.35 11.80 10.13
CA LYS A 37 25.10 10.36 10.10
C LYS A 37 24.50 9.97 8.76
N ASN A 38 25.19 9.13 7.99
CA ASN A 38 24.72 8.69 6.68
C ASN A 38 23.61 7.62 6.81
N ARG A 39 23.06 7.18 5.66
CA ARG A 39 22.00 6.15 5.61
C ARG A 39 22.42 4.77 6.15
N HIS A 40 23.72 4.49 6.18
CA HIS A 40 24.30 3.24 6.70
C HIS A 40 24.58 3.33 8.20
N GLY A 41 24.25 4.46 8.84
CA GLY A 41 24.46 4.68 10.26
C GLY A 41 25.88 5.16 10.62
N GLU A 42 26.74 5.36 9.64
CA GLU A 42 28.12 5.79 9.84
C GLU A 42 28.20 7.30 10.04
N ILE A 43 29.07 7.74 10.95
CA ILE A 43 29.33 9.16 11.18
C ILE A 43 30.40 9.62 10.19
N VAL A 44 30.03 10.51 9.29
CA VAL A 44 30.92 11.14 8.31
C VAL A 44 31.30 12.52 8.82
N GLN A 45 32.59 12.71 9.07
CA GLN A 45 33.18 14.02 9.38
C GLN A 45 33.51 14.77 8.09
N PHE A 46 33.35 16.09 8.10
CA PHE A 46 33.71 16.97 6.98
C PHE A 46 34.27 18.29 7.47
N ASP A 47 35.11 18.93 6.64
CA ASP A 47 35.63 20.27 6.89
C ASP A 47 34.67 21.31 6.29
N PRO A 48 34.09 22.22 7.10
CA PRO A 48 33.26 23.30 6.60
C PRO A 48 33.95 24.18 5.54
N ALA A 49 35.28 24.32 5.59
CA ALA A 49 36.04 25.08 4.61
C ALA A 49 36.04 24.44 3.21
N GLN A 50 35.75 23.13 3.11
CA GLN A 50 35.66 22.41 1.84
C GLN A 50 34.25 22.46 1.23
N ILE A 51 33.24 23.03 1.91
CA ILE A 51 31.88 23.05 1.40
C ILE A 51 31.79 23.96 0.16
N TYR A 52 31.50 23.35 -0.98
CA TYR A 52 31.16 24.07 -2.21
C TYR A 52 29.70 24.51 -2.20
N ILE A 53 28.80 23.58 -1.89
CA ILE A 53 27.37 23.85 -1.76
C ILE A 53 26.76 22.84 -0.78
N TRP A 54 25.78 23.30 0.00
CA TRP A 54 24.95 22.40 0.78
C TRP A 54 23.49 22.85 0.70
N ARG A 55 22.59 21.89 0.93
CA ARG A 55 21.15 22.15 0.99
C ARG A 55 20.52 21.28 2.07
N GLU A 56 19.61 21.87 2.82
CA GLU A 56 18.66 21.12 3.63
C GLU A 56 17.77 20.29 2.69
N ILE A 57 17.74 18.98 2.92
CA ILE A 57 16.74 18.09 2.35
C ILE A 57 15.54 18.20 3.29
N ILE A 58 14.67 19.16 2.97
CA ILE A 58 13.32 19.16 3.53
C ILE A 58 12.64 17.95 2.90
N ASP A 59 12.34 16.93 3.72
CA ASP A 59 11.41 15.88 3.32
C ASP A 59 10.03 16.54 3.22
N VAL A 60 9.81 17.23 2.10
CA VAL A 60 8.48 17.69 1.72
C VAL A 60 7.67 16.41 1.57
N PRO A 61 6.53 16.24 2.27
CA PRO A 61 5.57 15.23 1.89
C PRO A 61 5.31 15.53 0.42
N ARG A 62 5.79 14.67 -0.49
CA ARG A 62 5.51 14.86 -1.90
C ARG A 62 4.00 14.87 -1.98
N THR A 63 3.41 16.02 -2.28
CA THR A 63 2.05 16.08 -2.81
C THR A 63 2.13 15.19 -4.03
N ALA A 64 1.60 13.99 -3.89
CA ALA A 64 1.85 12.91 -4.82
C ALA A 64 1.21 13.16 -6.19
N THR A 65 0.60 14.33 -6.41
CA THR A 65 0.02 14.80 -7.66
C THR A 65 0.96 14.82 -8.90
N SER A 66 2.30 14.79 -8.76
CA SER A 66 3.21 15.03 -9.90
C SER A 66 4.06 13.85 -10.37
N GLY A 67 3.94 12.66 -9.76
CA GLY A 67 4.71 11.47 -10.14
C GLY A 67 3.84 10.42 -10.82
N ALA A 68 4.35 9.78 -11.89
CA ALA A 68 3.68 8.64 -12.50
C ALA A 68 3.40 7.55 -11.44
N PRO A 69 2.31 6.77 -11.53
CA PRO A 69 1.93 5.74 -10.57
C PRO A 69 3.07 4.75 -10.24
N LEU A 70 3.90 4.39 -11.22
CA LEU A 70 5.06 3.51 -11.02
C LEU A 70 6.21 4.11 -10.21
N SER A 71 6.19 5.42 -9.94
CA SER A 71 7.25 6.11 -9.20
C SER A 71 7.03 6.13 -7.68
N VAL A 72 5.85 5.70 -7.20
CA VAL A 72 5.60 5.56 -5.77
C VAL A 72 6.47 4.44 -5.20
N ARG A 73 6.98 4.60 -3.98
CA ARG A 73 7.75 3.52 -3.36
C ARG A 73 6.78 2.41 -2.95
N ILE A 74 7.26 1.18 -3.02
CA ILE A 74 6.47 -0.01 -2.67
C ILE A 74 5.83 0.10 -1.28
N TYR A 75 6.61 0.42 -0.25
CA TYR A 75 6.07 0.58 1.11
C TYR A 75 5.13 1.77 1.28
N ASP A 76 5.29 2.84 0.50
CA ASP A 76 4.36 3.98 0.54
C ASP A 76 2.99 3.55 -0.02
N LEU A 77 2.98 2.81 -1.14
CA LEU A 77 1.74 2.28 -1.72
C LEU A 77 1.05 1.26 -0.81
N GLU A 78 1.80 0.40 -0.12
CA GLU A 78 1.22 -0.55 0.85
C GLU A 78 0.65 0.18 2.08
N ARG A 79 1.26 1.27 2.55
CA ARG A 79 0.65 2.14 3.60
C ARG A 79 -0.63 2.81 3.12
N ILE A 80 -0.65 3.28 1.88
CA ILE A 80 -1.85 3.87 1.26
C ILE A 80 -2.96 2.82 1.15
N ALA A 81 -2.64 1.61 0.67
CA ALA A 81 -3.58 0.50 0.63
C ALA A 81 -4.10 0.14 2.03
N ASN A 82 -3.25 0.17 3.06
CA ASN A 82 -3.67 -0.05 4.44
C ASN A 82 -4.76 0.92 4.91
N LYS A 83 -4.62 2.21 4.61
CA LYS A 83 -5.59 3.26 5.00
C LYS A 83 -7.01 3.01 4.45
N THR A 84 -7.15 2.21 3.40
CA THR A 84 -8.45 1.82 2.81
C THR A 84 -9.15 0.64 3.51
N TRP A 85 -8.47 0.05 4.49
CA TRP A 85 -8.93 -1.06 5.35
C TRP A 85 -8.53 -0.81 6.82
N PRO A 86 -8.99 0.29 7.44
CA PRO A 86 -8.55 0.67 8.79
C PRO A 86 -9.05 -0.34 9.83
N ALA A 87 -8.13 -1.17 10.32
CA ALA A 87 -8.43 -2.19 11.31
C ALA A 87 -8.97 -1.57 12.61
N LYS A 88 -9.74 -2.34 13.39
CA LYS A 88 -10.24 -1.91 14.71
C LYS A 88 -9.10 -1.57 15.68
N GLU A 89 -8.01 -2.33 15.63
CA GLU A 89 -6.83 -2.10 16.42
C GLU A 89 -5.58 -2.19 15.54
N GLU A 90 -4.68 -1.21 15.69
CA GLU A 90 -3.37 -1.22 15.06
C GLU A 90 -2.27 -0.98 16.09
N LEU A 91 -1.14 -1.67 15.93
CA LEU A 91 0.08 -1.44 16.69
C LEU A 91 1.26 -1.29 15.73
N ILE A 92 1.97 -0.17 15.82
CA ILE A 92 3.19 0.07 15.04
C ILE A 92 4.39 -0.39 15.85
N VAL A 93 5.18 -1.30 15.28
CA VAL A 93 6.44 -1.79 15.85
C VAL A 93 7.53 -1.59 14.81
N GLY A 94 8.42 -0.63 15.03
CA GLY A 94 9.39 -0.21 14.02
C GLY A 94 8.69 0.15 12.70
N ASN A 95 9.03 -0.56 11.63
CA ASN A 95 8.39 -0.42 10.31
C ASN A 95 7.34 -1.49 10.00
N TRP A 96 6.79 -2.18 11.01
CA TRP A 96 5.66 -3.10 10.83
C TRP A 96 4.39 -2.47 11.38
N ILE A 97 3.24 -2.81 10.79
CA ILE A 97 1.92 -2.44 11.30
C ILE A 97 1.16 -3.71 11.60
N PHE A 98 0.92 -4.02 12.87
CA PHE A 98 0.07 -5.13 13.28
C PHE A 98 -1.37 -4.64 13.25
N ARG A 99 -2.29 -5.43 12.66
CA ARG A 99 -3.66 -5.03 12.36
C ARG A 99 -4.59 -6.12 12.83
N ALA A 100 -5.54 -5.79 13.71
CA ALA A 100 -6.51 -6.73 14.25
C ALA A 100 -7.94 -6.19 14.10
N ASP A 101 -8.80 -7.06 13.61
CA ASP A 101 -10.23 -6.83 13.44
C ASP A 101 -10.96 -8.17 13.72
N VAL A 102 -12.11 -8.43 13.11
CA VAL A 102 -12.92 -9.64 13.36
C VAL A 102 -12.38 -10.94 12.74
N GLY A 103 -11.12 -10.97 12.29
CA GLY A 103 -10.47 -12.19 11.77
C GLY A 103 -10.89 -12.64 10.35
N ILE A 104 -11.69 -11.84 9.64
CA ILE A 104 -12.23 -12.20 8.32
C ILE A 104 -11.32 -11.77 7.18
N THR A 105 -11.01 -10.46 7.08
CA THR A 105 -10.18 -9.96 5.98
C THR A 105 -8.71 -10.02 6.37
N ARG A 106 -7.87 -10.63 5.54
CA ARG A 106 -6.43 -10.65 5.78
C ARG A 106 -5.83 -9.23 5.80
N ARG A 107 -6.41 -8.28 5.04
CA ARG A 107 -5.95 -6.88 5.01
C ARG A 107 -6.09 -6.15 6.34
N ALA A 108 -7.07 -6.49 7.16
CA ALA A 108 -7.24 -5.89 8.50
C ALA A 108 -6.84 -6.84 9.64
N ASN A 109 -6.33 -8.03 9.34
CA ASN A 109 -6.01 -9.10 10.30
C ASN A 109 -4.65 -9.77 10.00
N SER A 110 -3.65 -8.97 9.66
CA SER A 110 -2.28 -9.45 9.41
C SER A 110 -1.25 -8.35 9.63
N ALA A 111 -0.04 -8.72 10.04
CA ALA A 111 1.05 -7.77 10.18
C ALA A 111 1.54 -7.36 8.80
N LEU A 112 1.51 -6.07 8.51
CA LEU A 112 2.06 -5.48 7.30
C LEU A 112 3.54 -5.18 7.51
N ILE A 113 4.40 -5.87 6.78
CA ILE A 113 5.87 -5.71 6.85
C ILE A 113 6.29 -4.60 5.88
N LEU A 114 6.81 -3.49 6.43
CA LEU A 114 7.29 -2.33 5.65
C LEU A 114 8.76 -1.99 5.96
N GLY A 115 9.51 -2.96 6.45
CA GLY A 115 10.93 -2.85 6.77
C GLY A 115 11.58 -4.23 6.97
N SER A 116 12.88 -4.25 7.20
CA SER A 116 13.69 -5.47 7.32
C SER A 116 13.93 -5.94 8.75
N ASP A 117 13.59 -5.14 9.75
CA ASP A 117 13.75 -5.51 11.16
C ASP A 117 12.85 -6.71 11.50
N ASP A 118 13.35 -7.61 12.35
CA ASP A 118 12.63 -8.80 12.80
C ASP A 118 11.80 -8.51 14.06
N TYR A 119 10.48 -8.62 13.91
CA TYR A 119 9.51 -8.53 15.00
C TYR A 119 8.59 -9.76 15.05
N ILE A 120 9.03 -10.91 14.53
CA ILE A 120 8.19 -12.11 14.36
C ILE A 120 7.62 -12.60 15.69
N ASP A 121 8.46 -12.74 16.73
CA ASP A 121 8.01 -13.26 18.03
C ASP A 121 6.98 -12.32 18.69
N GLN A 122 7.24 -11.02 18.65
CA GLN A 122 6.30 -10.02 19.18
C GLN A 122 4.97 -10.04 18.41
N MET A 123 5.02 -10.20 17.09
CA MET A 123 3.85 -10.30 16.23
C MET A 123 3.02 -11.55 16.56
N ILE A 124 3.67 -12.71 16.73
CA ILE A 124 3.00 -13.98 17.10
C ILE A 124 2.25 -13.82 18.42
N THR A 125 2.91 -13.31 19.46
CA THR A 125 2.28 -13.08 20.77
C THR A 125 1.08 -12.15 20.64
N TRP A 126 1.23 -11.04 19.91
CA TRP A 126 0.18 -10.03 19.76
C TRP A 126 -1.11 -10.58 19.12
N TYR A 127 -1.00 -11.44 18.08
CA TYR A 127 -2.17 -12.08 17.47
C TYR A 127 -2.78 -13.18 18.36
N GLN A 128 -1.95 -14.00 19.01
CA GLN A 128 -2.41 -15.08 19.88
C GLN A 128 -3.19 -14.57 21.09
N GLU A 129 -2.74 -13.48 21.72
CA GLU A 129 -3.47 -12.80 22.81
C GLU A 129 -4.86 -12.32 22.40
N ARG A 130 -5.10 -12.13 21.10
CA ARG A 130 -6.37 -11.70 20.51
C ARG A 130 -7.19 -12.86 19.94
N GLY A 131 -6.72 -14.11 20.10
CA GLY A 131 -7.36 -15.29 19.51
C GLY A 131 -7.35 -15.27 17.97
N LEU A 132 -6.42 -14.52 17.37
CA LEU A 132 -6.26 -14.41 15.92
C LEU A 132 -5.09 -15.29 15.45
N ASN A 133 -5.17 -15.79 14.22
CA ASN A 133 -4.08 -16.56 13.62
C ASN A 133 -2.94 -15.62 13.21
N PRO A 134 -1.70 -15.78 13.70
CA PRO A 134 -0.55 -14.99 13.27
C PRO A 134 -0.39 -15.07 11.74
N THR A 135 -0.60 -13.93 11.09
CA THR A 135 -0.61 -13.79 9.64
C THR A 135 0.20 -12.56 9.28
N VAL A 136 1.00 -12.65 8.23
CA VAL A 136 1.85 -11.57 7.73
C VAL A 136 1.56 -11.28 6.27
N SER A 137 1.77 -10.02 5.87
CA SER A 137 1.78 -9.56 4.50
C SER A 137 3.11 -8.86 4.24
N LEU A 138 3.84 -9.29 3.21
CA LEU A 138 5.17 -8.77 2.88
C LEU A 138 5.40 -8.72 1.37
N VAL A 139 6.52 -8.12 0.96
CA VAL A 139 6.97 -8.04 -0.43
C VAL A 139 8.18 -8.96 -0.61
N PRO A 140 8.02 -10.17 -1.18
CA PRO A 140 9.10 -11.17 -1.23
C PRO A 140 10.38 -10.67 -1.89
N GLY A 141 10.28 -9.83 -2.92
CA GLY A 141 11.43 -9.27 -3.64
C GLY A 141 12.27 -8.27 -2.82
N ILE A 142 11.76 -7.78 -1.70
CA ILE A 142 12.47 -6.86 -0.78
C ILE A 142 12.78 -7.56 0.54
N ASN A 143 11.87 -8.40 1.02
CA ASN A 143 11.90 -9.02 2.34
C ASN A 143 12.34 -10.49 2.28
N GLN A 144 13.28 -10.86 1.40
CA GLN A 144 13.65 -12.26 1.14
C GLN A 144 14.14 -12.98 2.42
N GLU A 145 15.02 -12.36 3.19
CA GLU A 145 15.56 -12.94 4.43
C GLU A 145 14.45 -13.17 5.46
N LEU A 146 13.57 -12.18 5.66
CA LEU A 146 12.39 -12.32 6.53
C LEU A 146 11.40 -13.38 6.01
N ASP A 147 11.19 -13.48 4.69
CA ASP A 147 10.30 -14.48 4.09
C ASP A 147 10.81 -15.91 4.35
N THR A 148 12.14 -16.11 4.25
CA THR A 148 12.79 -17.37 4.61
C THR A 148 12.71 -17.64 6.11
N GLU A 149 12.91 -16.63 6.95
CA GLU A 149 12.81 -16.81 8.40
C GLU A 149 11.38 -17.18 8.83
N LEU A 150 10.37 -16.53 8.27
CA LEU A 150 8.96 -16.90 8.49
C LEU A 150 8.70 -18.36 8.11
N GLU A 151 9.23 -18.82 6.97
CA GLU A 151 9.12 -20.22 6.54
C GLU A 151 9.80 -21.18 7.52
N ASN A 152 11.01 -20.84 7.98
CA ASN A 152 11.73 -21.63 8.99
C ASN A 152 10.96 -21.72 10.32
N ARG A 153 10.17 -20.68 10.66
CA ARG A 153 9.28 -20.68 11.83
C ARG A 153 7.93 -21.34 11.58
N GLY A 154 7.75 -22.02 10.45
CA GLY A 154 6.55 -22.80 10.14
C GLY A 154 5.41 -21.99 9.54
N PHE A 155 5.64 -20.75 9.08
CA PHE A 155 4.62 -20.00 8.36
C PHE A 155 4.42 -20.57 6.94
N GLU A 156 3.22 -21.04 6.67
CA GLU A 156 2.82 -21.53 5.36
C GLU A 156 2.43 -20.38 4.43
N LYS A 157 2.77 -20.52 3.15
CA LYS A 157 2.33 -19.58 2.11
C LYS A 157 0.82 -19.70 1.93
N LEU A 158 0.09 -18.62 2.16
CA LEU A 158 -1.36 -18.58 2.01
C LEU A 158 -1.79 -18.18 0.60
N LEU A 159 -1.20 -17.13 0.05
CA LEU A 159 -1.50 -16.63 -1.29
C LEU A 159 -0.46 -15.60 -1.75
N ASP A 160 -0.25 -15.52 -3.06
CA ASP A 160 0.52 -14.48 -3.72
C ASP A 160 -0.44 -13.50 -4.43
N LEU A 161 -0.12 -12.21 -4.36
CA LEU A 161 -0.86 -11.11 -4.98
C LEU A 161 0.06 -10.31 -5.91
N GLU A 162 -0.52 -9.78 -6.96
CA GLU A 162 0.07 -8.69 -7.73
C GLU A 162 -0.64 -7.38 -7.40
N VAL A 163 0.16 -6.36 -7.12
CA VAL A 163 -0.31 -4.98 -6.97
C VAL A 163 -0.18 -4.29 -8.32
N LEU A 164 -1.32 -3.88 -8.87
CA LEU A 164 -1.41 -3.20 -10.15
C LEU A 164 -1.80 -1.75 -9.96
N VAL A 165 -1.20 -0.85 -10.75
CA VAL A 165 -1.45 0.59 -10.69
C VAL A 165 -1.80 1.16 -12.07
N ARG A 166 -2.50 2.29 -12.08
CA ARG A 166 -2.85 3.02 -13.30
C ARG A 166 -2.97 4.52 -13.00
N ASP A 167 -2.66 5.34 -13.99
CA ASP A 167 -2.93 6.78 -13.93
C ASP A 167 -4.45 7.04 -13.86
N PRO A 168 -4.87 8.20 -13.35
CA PRO A 168 -6.27 8.60 -13.40
C PRO A 168 -6.77 8.61 -14.84
N VAL A 169 -8.01 8.19 -15.05
CA VAL A 169 -8.62 8.13 -16.38
C VAL A 169 -9.93 8.86 -16.37
N GLU A 170 -10.04 9.89 -17.21
CA GLU A 170 -11.34 10.52 -17.46
C GLU A 170 -12.20 9.54 -18.26
N THR A 171 -13.18 8.96 -17.57
CA THR A 171 -13.99 7.87 -18.11
C THR A 171 -15.45 8.29 -18.12
N LYS A 172 -16.08 8.20 -19.30
CA LYS A 172 -17.53 8.36 -19.43
C LYS A 172 -18.19 6.99 -19.54
N VAL A 173 -19.27 6.82 -18.81
CA VAL A 173 -20.06 5.58 -18.72
C VAL A 173 -21.42 5.79 -19.37
N ASP A 174 -21.81 4.86 -20.24
CA ASP A 174 -23.07 4.87 -21.01
C ASP A 174 -24.06 3.78 -20.56
N PHE A 175 -23.79 3.16 -19.41
CA PHE A 175 -24.61 2.13 -18.79
C PHE A 175 -24.95 2.50 -17.35
N HIS A 176 -26.03 1.91 -16.84
CA HIS A 176 -26.52 2.18 -15.49
C HIS A 176 -25.79 1.34 -14.43
N TYR A 177 -25.50 1.96 -13.29
CA TYR A 177 -25.10 1.33 -12.03
C TYR A 177 -25.62 2.17 -10.85
N GLU A 178 -25.82 1.51 -9.71
CA GLU A 178 -26.10 2.15 -8.43
C GLU A 178 -24.77 2.45 -7.72
N ILE A 179 -24.74 3.56 -6.97
CA ILE A 179 -23.59 3.97 -6.17
C ILE A 179 -24.03 4.46 -4.79
N SER A 180 -23.27 4.12 -3.76
CA SER A 180 -23.53 4.52 -2.38
C SER A 180 -22.22 4.67 -1.60
N ASP A 181 -22.15 5.64 -0.69
CA ASP A 181 -21.02 5.78 0.23
C ASP A 181 -20.98 4.62 1.26
N GLU A 182 -22.14 4.02 1.54
CA GLU A 182 -22.29 2.89 2.47
C GLU A 182 -22.67 1.59 1.73
N PRO A 183 -22.14 0.42 2.13
CA PRO A 183 -22.52 -0.85 1.52
C PRO A 183 -23.95 -1.23 1.91
N SER A 184 -24.79 -1.51 0.92
CA SER A 184 -26.16 -1.99 1.15
C SER A 184 -26.16 -3.45 1.64
N HIS A 185 -27.29 -3.89 2.20
CA HIS A 185 -27.46 -5.29 2.62
C HIS A 185 -27.26 -6.26 1.44
N GLU A 186 -27.83 -5.97 0.26
CA GLU A 186 -27.67 -6.80 -0.94
C GLU A 186 -26.21 -6.86 -1.41
N TRP A 187 -25.46 -5.76 -1.28
CA TRP A 187 -24.05 -5.69 -1.64
C TRP A 187 -23.19 -6.55 -0.70
N LEU A 188 -23.44 -6.48 0.61
CA LEU A 188 -22.73 -7.28 1.63
C LEU A 188 -23.00 -8.79 1.46
N ALA A 189 -24.25 -9.14 1.16
CA ALA A 189 -24.69 -10.53 1.03
C ALA A 189 -23.97 -11.30 -0.10
N ILE A 190 -23.40 -10.62 -1.11
CA ILE A 190 -22.63 -11.25 -2.19
C ILE A 190 -21.43 -12.06 -1.66
N HIS A 191 -20.82 -11.59 -0.58
CA HIS A 191 -19.65 -12.22 0.02
C HIS A 191 -19.86 -12.63 1.48
N GLY A 192 -21.05 -12.42 2.04
CA GLY A 192 -21.29 -12.59 3.47
C GLY A 192 -20.47 -11.59 4.30
N ASP A 193 -20.32 -10.37 3.79
CA ASP A 193 -19.48 -9.32 4.40
C ASP A 193 -20.21 -8.54 5.51
N GLU A 194 -21.43 -8.94 5.93
CA GLU A 194 -22.18 -8.29 7.01
C GLU A 194 -21.37 -8.13 8.30
N PRO A 195 -20.57 -9.12 8.76
CA PRO A 195 -19.75 -8.98 9.96
C PRO A 195 -18.62 -7.96 9.85
N ILE A 196 -18.26 -7.55 8.63
CA ILE A 196 -17.20 -6.54 8.37
C ILE A 196 -17.78 -5.22 7.85
N LYS A 197 -19.09 -5.01 7.95
CA LYS A 197 -19.73 -3.77 7.50
C LYS A 197 -19.03 -2.53 8.10
N ASP A 198 -18.82 -2.52 9.41
CA ASP A 198 -18.17 -1.40 10.10
C ASP A 198 -16.75 -1.15 9.58
N LEU A 199 -15.98 -2.21 9.25
CA LEU A 199 -14.66 -2.08 8.64
C LEU A 199 -14.71 -1.40 7.27
N LEU A 200 -15.72 -1.73 6.45
CA LEU A 200 -15.89 -1.17 5.10
C LEU A 200 -16.29 0.31 5.12
N SER A 201 -17.07 0.72 6.13
CA SER A 201 -17.59 2.09 6.33
C SER A 201 -16.61 3.04 7.03
N LYS A 202 -15.53 2.54 7.65
CA LYS A 202 -14.54 3.37 8.36
C LYS A 202 -13.63 4.22 7.47
N SER A 203 -13.60 3.94 6.16
CA SER A 203 -12.78 4.69 5.20
C SER A 203 -13.69 5.29 4.15
N ARG A 204 -13.29 6.47 3.63
CA ARG A 204 -14.00 7.11 2.53
C ARG A 204 -14.00 6.16 1.32
N ALA A 205 -15.16 5.67 0.93
CA ALA A 205 -15.31 4.71 -0.14
C ALA A 205 -16.67 4.84 -0.83
N LYS A 206 -16.75 4.38 -2.07
CA LYS A 206 -17.99 4.20 -2.81
C LYS A 206 -18.18 2.72 -3.14
N HIS A 207 -19.41 2.26 -3.02
CA HIS A 207 -19.85 0.89 -3.24
C HIS A 207 -20.78 0.89 -4.46
N LEU A 208 -20.34 0.24 -5.53
CA LEU A 208 -21.06 0.18 -6.79
C LEU A 208 -21.77 -1.16 -6.93
N THR A 209 -22.99 -1.11 -7.48
CA THR A 209 -23.83 -2.29 -7.76
C THR A 209 -24.40 -2.18 -9.17
N MET A 210 -24.32 -3.25 -9.95
CA MET A 210 -25.05 -3.40 -11.22
C MET A 210 -26.12 -4.46 -11.05
N LYS A 211 -27.34 -4.16 -11.52
CA LYS A 211 -28.48 -5.07 -11.45
C LYS A 211 -29.05 -5.36 -12.84
N GLU A 212 -29.57 -6.56 -13.01
CA GLU A 212 -30.40 -6.95 -14.14
C GLU A 212 -31.64 -7.68 -13.62
N ARG A 213 -32.84 -7.20 -13.98
CA ARG A 213 -34.12 -7.74 -13.47
C ARG A 213 -34.14 -7.89 -11.95
N ASP A 214 -33.74 -6.83 -11.24
CA ASP A 214 -33.60 -6.72 -9.79
C ASP A 214 -32.62 -7.71 -9.12
N LYS A 215 -31.78 -8.39 -9.90
CA LYS A 215 -30.72 -9.25 -9.37
C LYS A 215 -29.37 -8.55 -9.50
N VAL A 216 -28.59 -8.56 -8.43
CA VAL A 216 -27.20 -8.07 -8.44
C VAL A 216 -26.36 -8.98 -9.32
N ILE A 217 -25.78 -8.41 -10.38
CA ILE A 217 -24.95 -9.12 -11.36
C ILE A 217 -23.47 -8.76 -11.27
N ALA A 218 -23.14 -7.58 -10.76
CA ALA A 218 -21.76 -7.17 -10.51
C ALA A 218 -21.70 -6.18 -9.35
N ILE A 219 -20.60 -6.21 -8.61
CA ILE A 219 -20.29 -5.24 -7.55
C ILE A 219 -18.84 -4.81 -7.62
N GLY A 220 -18.56 -3.65 -7.05
CA GLY A 220 -17.21 -3.13 -6.88
C GLY A 220 -17.13 -2.13 -5.72
N ARG A 221 -15.93 -1.95 -5.18
CA ARG A 221 -15.63 -0.93 -4.18
C ARG A 221 -14.41 -0.12 -4.62
N ILE A 222 -14.51 1.20 -4.47
CA ILE A 222 -13.40 2.15 -4.62
C ILE A 222 -13.24 2.91 -3.31
N ALA A 223 -12.04 2.88 -2.72
CA ALA A 223 -11.76 3.53 -1.44
C ALA A 223 -10.56 4.48 -1.55
N PHE A 224 -10.64 5.63 -0.89
CA PHE A 224 -9.72 6.74 -1.11
C PHE A 224 -8.75 6.90 0.07
N ALA A 225 -7.47 7.07 -0.25
CA ALA A 225 -6.43 7.39 0.70
C ALA A 225 -5.34 8.21 0.01
N ASP A 226 -4.97 9.34 0.62
CA ASP A 226 -4.04 10.31 0.03
C ASP A 226 -4.47 10.71 -1.39
N ASP A 227 -3.61 10.59 -2.41
CA ASP A 227 -3.91 10.85 -3.82
C ASP A 227 -4.32 9.59 -4.62
N TRP A 228 -4.66 8.50 -3.93
CA TRP A 228 -4.99 7.22 -4.53
C TRP A 228 -6.42 6.78 -4.23
N ALA A 229 -6.95 5.99 -5.16
CA ALA A 229 -8.15 5.22 -5.01
C ALA A 229 -7.82 3.73 -5.22
N VAL A 230 -8.09 2.92 -4.19
CA VAL A 230 -7.79 1.50 -4.16
C VAL A 230 -9.06 0.70 -4.47
N LEU A 231 -9.03 -0.03 -5.57
CA LEU A 231 -10.15 -0.86 -6.03
C LEU A 231 -10.13 -2.21 -5.33
N SER A 232 -11.30 -2.67 -4.89
CA SER A 232 -11.46 -3.93 -4.19
C SER A 232 -12.87 -4.48 -4.40
N ARG A 233 -13.09 -5.74 -3.96
CA ARG A 233 -14.41 -6.39 -4.01
C ARG A 233 -15.06 -6.37 -5.40
N ILE A 234 -14.23 -6.39 -6.44
CA ILE A 234 -14.70 -6.51 -7.83
C ILE A 234 -15.19 -7.94 -8.03
N TRP A 235 -16.47 -8.08 -8.34
CA TRP A 235 -17.11 -9.37 -8.53
C TRP A 235 -18.16 -9.30 -9.63
N VAL A 236 -18.33 -10.42 -10.33
CA VAL A 236 -19.38 -10.64 -11.33
C VAL A 236 -20.00 -12.01 -11.09
N ALA A 237 -21.34 -12.05 -11.10
CA ALA A 237 -22.15 -13.25 -11.00
C ALA A 237 -21.68 -14.32 -11.99
N LYS A 238 -21.64 -15.59 -11.56
CA LYS A 238 -21.02 -16.67 -12.34
C LYS A 238 -21.67 -16.84 -13.71
N GLU A 239 -22.98 -16.68 -13.76
CA GLU A 239 -23.87 -16.80 -14.94
C GLU A 239 -23.71 -15.62 -15.91
N GLU A 240 -23.12 -14.52 -15.44
CA GLU A 240 -22.91 -13.27 -16.19
C GLU A 240 -21.45 -13.06 -16.62
N ARG A 241 -20.56 -14.00 -16.29
CA ARG A 241 -19.16 -13.96 -16.73
C ARG A 241 -19.05 -14.16 -18.23
N GLY A 242 -18.02 -13.56 -18.83
CA GLY A 242 -17.79 -13.60 -20.28
C GLY A 242 -18.67 -12.63 -21.10
N LYS A 243 -19.64 -11.94 -20.47
CA LYS A 243 -20.52 -10.97 -21.12
C LYS A 243 -20.05 -9.51 -21.02
N GLY A 244 -18.81 -9.29 -20.60
CA GLY A 244 -18.20 -7.95 -20.49
C GLY A 244 -18.50 -7.18 -19.20
N PHE A 245 -19.31 -7.70 -18.27
CA PHE A 245 -19.63 -7.01 -17.00
C PHE A 245 -18.42 -6.72 -16.12
N GLY A 246 -17.35 -7.54 -16.18
CA GLY A 246 -16.10 -7.25 -15.48
C GLY A 246 -15.45 -5.96 -15.94
N ARG A 247 -15.45 -5.70 -17.26
CA ARG A 247 -14.98 -4.42 -17.81
C ARG A 247 -15.89 -3.29 -17.39
N LYS A 248 -17.22 -3.47 -17.50
CA LYS A 248 -18.20 -2.43 -17.14
C LYS A 248 -18.04 -1.97 -15.69
N ILE A 249 -17.99 -2.89 -14.72
CA ILE A 249 -17.84 -2.51 -13.31
C ILE A 249 -16.48 -1.87 -13.02
N LEU A 250 -15.41 -2.32 -13.68
CA LEU A 250 -14.09 -1.67 -13.57
C LEU A 250 -14.14 -0.23 -14.10
N THR A 251 -14.70 -0.03 -15.29
CA THR A 251 -14.87 1.29 -15.92
C THR A 251 -15.74 2.22 -15.07
N ALA A 252 -16.78 1.70 -14.41
CA ALA A 252 -17.58 2.48 -13.48
C ALA A 252 -16.77 2.91 -12.24
N LEU A 253 -15.98 2.01 -11.65
CA LEU A 253 -15.07 2.38 -10.56
C LEU A 253 -14.05 3.45 -10.98
N GLU A 254 -13.50 3.34 -12.19
CA GLU A 254 -12.55 4.31 -12.74
C GLU A 254 -13.18 5.69 -12.94
N ALA A 255 -14.42 5.75 -13.41
CA ALA A 255 -15.17 6.99 -13.55
C ALA A 255 -15.42 7.68 -12.19
N GLU A 256 -15.54 6.88 -11.12
CA GLU A 256 -15.75 7.36 -9.75
C GLU A 256 -14.46 7.72 -9.01
N SER A 257 -13.30 7.68 -9.67
CA SER A 257 -11.98 7.88 -9.07
C SER A 257 -11.66 9.31 -8.65
N GLU A 258 -12.46 10.30 -9.08
CA GLU A 258 -12.26 11.71 -8.73
C GLU A 258 -10.87 12.25 -9.08
N GLY A 259 -10.23 11.70 -10.12
CA GLY A 259 -8.88 12.08 -10.54
C GLY A 259 -7.75 11.49 -9.69
N ALA A 260 -8.06 10.60 -8.74
CA ALA A 260 -7.06 9.87 -7.97
C ALA A 260 -6.37 8.80 -8.83
N LYS A 261 -5.12 8.49 -8.51
CA LYS A 261 -4.43 7.34 -9.11
C LYS A 261 -5.05 6.05 -8.65
N LEU A 262 -5.01 5.03 -9.50
CA LEU A 262 -5.70 3.79 -9.25
C LEU A 262 -4.72 2.71 -8.82
N ALA A 263 -5.08 1.98 -7.77
CA ALA A 263 -4.37 0.78 -7.36
C ALA A 263 -5.36 -0.36 -7.11
N LEU A 264 -4.93 -1.59 -7.33
CA LEU A 264 -5.67 -2.78 -6.93
C LEU A 264 -4.72 -3.92 -6.62
N GLN A 265 -5.23 -4.90 -5.89
CA GLN A 265 -4.52 -6.14 -5.60
C GLN A 265 -5.31 -7.32 -6.16
N VAL A 266 -4.65 -8.15 -6.95
CA VAL A 266 -5.24 -9.33 -7.58
C VAL A 266 -4.45 -10.58 -7.21
N ARG A 267 -5.15 -11.67 -6.88
CA ARG A 267 -4.52 -12.97 -6.63
C ARG A 267 -3.84 -13.48 -7.90
N LEU A 268 -2.63 -14.01 -7.76
CA LEU A 268 -1.87 -14.54 -8.89
C LEU A 268 -2.64 -15.65 -9.64
N GLU A 269 -3.43 -16.44 -8.91
CA GLU A 269 -4.24 -17.53 -9.49
C GLU A 269 -5.51 -17.01 -10.21
N ASN A 270 -5.86 -15.73 -10.08
CA ASN A 270 -7.03 -15.14 -10.72
C ASN A 270 -6.70 -14.57 -12.11
N SER A 271 -6.24 -15.45 -13.00
CA SER A 271 -5.81 -15.09 -14.36
C SER A 271 -6.87 -14.30 -15.15
N PRO A 272 -8.19 -14.62 -15.10
CA PRO A 272 -9.20 -13.83 -15.80
C PRO A 272 -9.27 -12.37 -15.35
N ALA A 273 -9.15 -12.11 -14.04
CA ALA A 273 -9.14 -10.75 -13.52
C ALA A 273 -7.82 -10.03 -13.85
N TYR A 274 -6.69 -10.74 -13.74
CA TYR A 274 -5.38 -10.19 -14.10
C TYR A 274 -5.34 -9.70 -15.56
N GLU A 275 -5.79 -10.53 -16.51
CA GLU A 275 -5.85 -10.17 -17.93
C GLU A 275 -6.84 -9.04 -18.20
N LEU A 276 -7.96 -8.99 -17.47
CA LEU A 276 -8.90 -7.87 -17.53
C LEU A 276 -8.23 -6.54 -17.13
N TYR A 277 -7.49 -6.52 -16.02
CA TYR A 277 -6.81 -5.30 -15.54
C TYR A 277 -5.68 -4.89 -16.48
N LYS A 278 -4.85 -5.83 -16.90
CA LYS A 278 -3.76 -5.58 -17.86
C LYS A 278 -4.28 -4.99 -19.17
N SER A 279 -5.35 -5.57 -19.73
CA SER A 279 -5.99 -5.03 -20.93
C SER A 279 -6.75 -3.71 -20.70
N ALA A 280 -7.03 -3.33 -19.46
CA ALA A 280 -7.47 -1.96 -19.12
C ALA A 280 -6.32 -0.95 -19.14
N GLY A 281 -5.06 -1.39 -19.14
CA GLY A 281 -3.90 -0.52 -19.00
C GLY A 281 -3.37 -0.39 -17.57
N TYR A 282 -3.79 -1.25 -16.64
CA TYR A 282 -3.07 -1.39 -15.38
C TYR A 282 -1.72 -2.05 -15.62
N VAL A 283 -0.70 -1.55 -14.92
CA VAL A 283 0.66 -2.06 -14.97
C VAL A 283 1.03 -2.68 -13.62
N ASN A 284 1.85 -3.72 -13.66
CA ASN A 284 2.38 -4.35 -12.47
C ASN A 284 3.35 -3.41 -11.75
N HIS A 285 3.12 -3.19 -10.45
CA HIS A 285 4.01 -2.38 -9.62
C HIS A 285 4.92 -3.25 -8.76
N HIS A 286 4.36 -4.25 -8.07
CA HIS A 286 5.10 -5.19 -7.24
C HIS A 286 4.21 -6.37 -6.84
N SER A 287 4.83 -7.44 -6.35
CA SER A 287 4.14 -8.62 -5.81
C SER A 287 4.15 -8.60 -4.28
N CYS A 288 3.04 -9.03 -3.67
CA CYS A 288 2.91 -9.23 -2.23
C CYS A 288 2.62 -10.70 -1.93
N ARG A 289 2.99 -11.15 -0.74
CA ARG A 289 2.73 -12.49 -0.24
C ARG A 289 2.07 -12.42 1.12
N PHE A 290 1.10 -13.30 1.34
CA PHE A 290 0.64 -13.61 2.68
C PHE A 290 1.20 -14.95 3.14
N ARG A 291 1.68 -14.99 4.38
CA ARG A 291 1.95 -16.23 5.10
C ARG A 291 1.18 -16.25 6.42
N ALA A 292 0.90 -17.42 6.94
CA ALA A 292 0.35 -17.57 8.29
C ALA A 292 0.87 -18.82 8.95
N LEU A 293 0.85 -18.83 10.28
CA LEU A 293 1.00 -20.08 11.01
C LEU A 293 -0.19 -21.01 10.70
N PRO A 294 0.05 -22.33 10.67
CA PRO A 294 -1.02 -23.31 10.59
C PRO A 294 -1.95 -23.17 11.80
N ARG A 295 -3.25 -23.39 11.57
CA ARG A 295 -4.28 -23.37 12.62
C ARG A 295 -4.35 -24.69 13.37
#